data_AF-A0A957Y3D8-F1
#
_entry.id   AF-A0A957Y3D8-F1
#
_cell.length_a   1.000
_cell.length_b   1.000
_cell.length_c   1.000
_cell.angle_alpha   90.00
_cell.angle_beta   90.00
_cell.angle_gamma   90.00
#
_symmetry.space_group_name_H-M   'P 1'
#
loop_
_entity.id
_entity.type
_entity.pdbx_description
1 polymer ?
#
loop_
_entity_poly.entity_id
_entity_poly.type
_entity_poly.pdbx_seq_one_letter_code
_entity_poly.pdbx_strand_id
1 'polypeptide(L)' 'YHQGTVWGWLIGPFVSAHMRVQGDPAVARSLLEPMLQHLRSGCAGSLSEVFDGDPPHTPRGCSAQAWTVAEVLRVLDVGG' A
#
# COMPACT_ATOMS: atom_id res chain seq x y z
N TYR A 1 14.00 -10.14 7.00
CA TYR A 1 12.78 -9.69 6.30
C TYR A 1 11.82 -8.85 7.17
N HIS A 2 12.18 -8.43 8.39
CA HIS A 2 11.32 -7.58 9.24
C HIS A 2 12.04 -6.37 9.87
N GLN A 3 13.25 -6.05 9.38
CA GLN A 3 14.06 -4.94 9.91
C GLN A 3 14.46 -4.00 8.76
N GLY A 4 13.49 -3.27 8.23
CA GLY A 4 13.65 -2.38 7.07
C GLY A 4 12.88 -2.79 5.81
N THR A 5 12.21 -3.95 5.83
CA THR A 5 11.30 -4.37 4.75
C THR A 5 9.91 -3.77 4.98
N VAL A 6 9.36 -3.11 3.96
CA VAL A 6 7.98 -2.62 3.97
C VAL A 6 7.06 -3.72 3.45
N TRP A 7 6.13 -4.19 4.27
CA TRP A 7 5.12 -5.15 3.85
C TRP A 7 3.91 -4.41 3.28
N GLY A 8 3.59 -4.64 2.01
CA GLY A 8 2.59 -3.86 1.29
C GLY A 8 1.21 -3.86 1.96
N TRP A 9 0.79 -4.99 2.52
CA TRP A 9 -0.52 -5.13 3.17
C TRP A 9 -0.70 -4.20 4.39
N LEU A 10 0.39 -3.75 5.03
CA LEU A 10 0.30 -2.85 6.19
C LEU A 10 -0.25 -1.46 5.83
N ILE A 11 -0.32 -1.09 4.55
CA ILE A 11 -0.90 0.19 4.12
C ILE A 11 -2.38 0.31 4.50
N GLY A 12 -3.14 -0.78 4.44
CA GLY A 12 -4.57 -0.75 4.74
C GLY A 12 -4.86 -0.44 6.22
N PRO A 13 -4.26 -1.17 7.20
CA PRO A 13 -4.41 -0.83 8.61
C PRO A 13 -3.85 0.56 8.93
N PHE A 14 -2.74 0.95 8.31
CA PHE A 14 -2.14 2.28 8.51
C PHE A 14 -3.08 3.40 8.08
N VAL A 15 -3.63 3.34 6.86
CA VAL A 15 -4.61 4.34 6.35
C VAL A 15 -5.86 4.37 7.23
N SER A 16 -6.35 3.21 7.67
CA SER A 16 -7.51 3.12 8.56
C SER A 16 -7.24 3.77 9.93
N ALA A 17 -6.04 3.58 10.48
CA ALA A 17 -5.62 4.22 11.73
C ALA A 17 -5.41 5.73 11.57
N HIS A 18 -4.75 6.15 10.48
CA HIS A 18 -4.56 7.55 10.14
C HIS A 18 -5.90 8.29 10.04
N MET A 19 -6.88 7.70 9.35
CA MET A 19 -8.24 8.24 9.27
C MET A 19 -8.89 8.43 10.64
N ARG A 20 -8.78 7.43 11.52
CA ARG A 20 -9.41 7.51 12.86
C ARG A 20 -8.76 8.55 13.76
N VAL A 21 -7.46 8.77 13.62
CA VAL A 21 -6.70 9.68 14.51
C VAL A 21 -6.71 11.11 13.98
N GLN A 22 -6.50 11.30 12.68
CA GLN A 22 -6.37 12.63 12.08
C GLN A 22 -7.69 13.15 11.50
N GLY A 23 -8.61 12.26 11.12
CA GLY A 23 -9.91 12.66 10.58
C GLY A 23 -9.86 13.36 9.22
N ASP A 24 -8.74 13.26 8.49
CA ASP A 24 -8.56 13.91 7.18
C ASP A 24 -8.58 12.87 6.03
N PRO A 25 -9.71 12.76 5.29
CA PRO A 25 -9.84 11.87 4.15
C PRO A 25 -8.88 12.18 2.99
N ALA A 26 -8.53 13.45 2.79
CA ALA A 26 -7.66 13.85 1.68
C ALA A 26 -6.23 13.36 1.93
N VAL A 27 -5.73 13.53 3.16
CA VAL A 27 -4.41 13.00 3.54
C VAL A 27 -4.42 11.48 3.53
N ALA A 28 -5.45 10.84 4.08
CA ALA A 28 -5.48 9.37 4.08
C ALA A 28 -5.52 8.77 2.67
N ARG A 29 -6.20 9.42 1.72
CA ARG A 29 -6.21 9.01 0.32
C ARG A 29 -4.84 9.25 -0.34
N SER A 30 -4.14 10.34 -0.02
CA SER A 30 -2.83 10.63 -0.61
C SER A 30 -1.76 9.61 -0.20
N LEU A 31 -1.89 8.98 0.97
CA LEU A 31 -1.02 7.87 1.41
C LEU A 31 -1.07 6.64 0.49
N LEU A 32 -2.14 6.49 -0.31
CA LEU A 32 -2.30 5.38 -1.26
C LEU A 32 -1.64 5.65 -2.62
N GLU A 33 -1.25 6.90 -2.90
CA GLU A 33 -0.70 7.30 -4.20
C GLU A 33 0.50 6.44 -4.65
N PRO A 34 1.48 6.09 -3.79
CA PRO A 34 2.58 5.22 -4.20
C PRO A 34 2.11 3.82 -4.65
N MET A 35 1.07 3.28 -4.03
CA MET A 35 0.49 1.99 -4.42
C MET A 35 -0.24 2.11 -5.76
N LEU A 36 -0.97 3.20 -5.98
CA LEU A 36 -1.64 3.47 -7.26
C LEU A 36 -0.66 3.66 -8.41
N GLN A 37 0.50 4.25 -8.15
CA GLN A 37 1.60 4.34 -9.12
C GLN A 37 2.21 2.97 -9.39
N HIS A 38 2.42 2.17 -8.34
CA HIS A 38 2.98 0.82 -8.48
C HIS A 38 2.12 -0.10 -9.34
N LEU A 39 0.78 0.04 -9.32
CA LEU A 39 -0.15 -0.72 -10.19
C LEU A 39 0.18 -0.60 -11.69
N ARG A 40 0.87 0.46 -12.10
CA ARG A 40 1.27 0.72 -13.50
C ARG A 40 2.66 0.16 -13.82
N SER A 41 3.32 -0.52 -12.88
CA SER A 41 4.68 -1.02 -12.99
C SER A 41 4.79 -2.45 -12.43
N GLY A 42 5.92 -3.14 -12.65
CA GLY A 42 6.09 -4.53 -12.20
C GLY A 42 5.06 -5.46 -12.85
N CYS A 43 4.24 -6.14 -12.05
CA CYS A 43 3.10 -6.90 -12.53
C CYS A 43 1.89 -5.97 -12.67
N ALA A 44 1.73 -5.38 -13.85
CA ALA A 44 0.69 -4.40 -14.12
C ALA A 44 -0.71 -4.89 -13.70
N GLY A 45 -1.43 -4.04 -12.97
CA GLY A 45 -2.73 -4.38 -12.37
C GLY A 45 -2.66 -5.17 -11.07
N SER A 46 -1.46 -5.40 -10.52
CA SER A 46 -1.25 -6.04 -9.23
C SER A 46 -0.26 -5.28 -8.35
N LEU A 47 -0.10 -5.73 -7.11
CA LEU A 47 0.80 -5.14 -6.13
C LEU A 47 1.76 -6.18 -5.57
N SER A 48 3.00 -5.77 -5.36
CA SER A 48 4.05 -6.64 -4.84
C SER A 48 3.92 -6.85 -3.34
N GLU A 49 4.47 -7.97 -2.86
CA GLU A 49 4.39 -8.40 -1.47
C GLU A 49 5.09 -7.45 -0.50
N VAL A 50 6.31 -7.05 -0.86
CA VAL A 50 7.20 -6.26 -0.02
C VAL A 50 7.98 -5.26 -0.88
N PHE A 51 8.48 -4.21 -0.22
CA PHE A 51 9.28 -3.15 -0.81
C PHE A 51 10.50 -2.88 0.09
N ASP A 52 11.58 -2.41 -0.52
CA ASP A 52 12.73 -1.91 0.23
C ASP A 52 12.33 -0.65 1.03
N GLY A 53 12.78 -0.54 2.27
CA GLY A 53 12.40 0.57 3.17
C GLY A 53 13.01 1.91 2.81
N ASP A 54 14.13 1.90 2.09
CA ASP A 54 14.80 3.10 1.59
C ASP A 54 14.43 3.36 0.13
N PRO A 55 14.47 4.63 -0.33
CA PRO A 55 14.35 4.96 -1.74
C PRO A 55 15.37 4.16 -2.59
N PRO A 56 14.97 3.65 -3.77
CA PRO A 56 13.73 3.95 -4.49
C PRO A 56 12.55 3.01 -4.16
N HIS A 57 12.56 2.33 -3.00
CA HIS A 57 11.51 1.40 -2.57
C HIS A 57 11.25 0.27 -3.57
N THR A 58 12.32 -0.37 -4.02
CA THR A 58 12.24 -1.43 -5.03
C THR A 58 11.30 -2.55 -4.58
N PRO A 59 10.36 -3.00 -5.44
CA PRO A 59 9.48 -4.12 -5.13
C PRO A 59 10.28 -5.43 -5.05
N ARG A 60 9.95 -6.26 -4.06
CA ARG A 60 10.56 -7.56 -3.78
C ARG A 60 9.48 -8.63 -3.55
N GLY A 61 9.92 -9.87 -3.36
CA GLY A 61 9.02 -10.99 -3.06
C GLY A 61 8.08 -11.32 -4.22
N CYS A 62 6.87 -11.78 -3.88
CA CYS A 62 5.86 -12.06 -4.89
C CYS A 62 5.43 -10.78 -5.64
N SER A 63 5.43 -10.82 -6.97
CA SER A 63 5.09 -9.67 -7.82
C SER A 63 3.59 -9.32 -7.81
N ALA A 64 2.73 -10.30 -7.51
CA ALA A 64 1.28 -10.19 -7.52
C ALA A 64 0.67 -10.84 -6.28
N GLN A 65 0.54 -10.05 -5.21
CA GLN A 65 0.30 -10.60 -3.88
C GLN A 65 -1.07 -10.16 -3.31
N ALA A 66 -1.94 -11.15 -3.13
CA ALA A 66 -3.37 -10.96 -2.85
C ALA A 66 -3.67 -10.08 -1.63
N TRP A 67 -2.92 -10.22 -0.52
CA TRP A 67 -3.18 -9.42 0.69
C TRP A 67 -2.94 -7.92 0.51
N THR A 68 -2.02 -7.53 -0.36
CA THR A 68 -1.63 -6.13 -0.58
C THR A 68 -2.67 -5.50 -1.48
N VAL A 69 -3.07 -6.22 -2.54
CA VAL A 69 -4.22 -5.86 -3.38
C VAL A 69 -5.49 -5.73 -2.53
N ALA A 70 -5.78 -6.70 -1.67
CA ALA A 70 -6.97 -6.71 -0.83
C ALA A 70 -6.99 -5.52 0.14
N GLU A 71 -5.89 -5.22 0.83
CA GLU A 71 -5.84 -4.11 1.77
C GLU A 71 -5.94 -2.74 1.09
N VAL A 72 -5.34 -2.56 -0.11
CA VAL A 72 -5.50 -1.33 -0.90
C VAL A 72 -6.94 -1.18 -1.37
N LEU A 73 -7.57 -2.22 -1.92
CA LEU A 73 -8.98 -2.18 -2.33
C LEU A 73 -9.89 -1.88 -1.15
N ARG A 74 -9.66 -2.53 0.00
CA ARG A 74 -10.47 -2.33 1.20
C ARG A 74 -10.52 -0.86 1.60
N VAL A 75 -9.38 -0.16 1.64
CA VAL A 75 -9.35 1.25 2.05
C VAL A 75 -9.72 2.24 0.95
N LEU A 76 -9.69 1.82 -0.33
CA LEU A 76 -10.27 2.59 -1.43
C LEU A 76 -11.80 2.58 -1.40
N ASP A 77 -12.39 1.48 -0.95
CA ASP A 77 -13.84 1.27 -0.89
C ASP A 77 -14.53 1.99 0.31
N VAL A 78 -13.80 2.31 1.39
CA VAL A 78 -14.34 3.05 2.56
C VAL A 78 -14.62 4.54 2.27
N GLY A 79 -14.73 4.94 1.00
CA GLY A 79 -14.98 6.32 0.57
C GLY A 79 -16.23 6.51 -0.29
N GLY A 80 -17.16 5.55 -0.29
CA GLY A 80 -18.48 5.64 -0.94
C GLY A 80 -19.59 6.02 0.01
#